data_AF-A0A2E2JLS7-F1
#
_entry.id   AF-A0A2E2JLS7-F1
#
_cell.length_a   1.000
_cell.length_b   1.000
_cell.length_c   1.000
_cell.angle_alpha   90.00
_cell.angle_beta   90.00
_cell.angle_gamma   90.00
#
_symmetry.space_group_name_H-M   'P 1'
#
loop_
_entity.id
_entity.type
_entity.pdbx_description
1 polymer ?
#
loop_
_entity_poly.entity_id
_entity_poly.type
_entity_poly.pdbx_seq_one_letter_code
_entity_poly.pdbx_strand_id
1 'polypeptide(L)'
;MSASIPSGRAARGSSRCERRMRGSKSDLADDPMTLDDNPDWSEAVVAPLDSALKLQAIRARLRLSQSAFAALLRIPRSTLQNWEQGRTAPDSFVRHVIDVIYDDPEGMRQRLERDSAA
;
A
#
# COMPACT_ATOMS: atom_id res chain seq x y z
N MET A 1 58.93 -23.88 4.08
CA MET A 1 58.90 -23.63 2.63
C MET A 1 59.16 -22.14 2.41
N SER A 2 60.21 -21.82 1.66
CA SER A 2 60.62 -20.49 1.15
C SER A 2 59.46 -19.74 0.46
N ALA A 3 59.43 -18.43 0.25
CA ALA A 3 60.45 -17.43 -0.09
C ALA A 3 59.94 -16.01 0.32
N SER A 4 60.75 -15.05 0.80
CA SER A 4 61.68 -14.13 0.11
C SER A 4 61.04 -12.95 -0.68
N ILE A 5 60.92 -11.77 -0.01
CA ILE A 5 61.36 -10.37 -0.32
C ILE A 5 61.16 -9.81 -1.78
N PRO A 6 60.85 -8.50 -2.09
CA PRO A 6 61.18 -7.24 -1.38
C PRO A 6 60.20 -6.03 -1.37
N SER A 7 60.62 -5.06 -0.55
CA SER A 7 60.43 -3.60 -0.54
C SER A 7 60.27 -2.86 -1.88
N GLY A 8 59.47 -1.79 -1.87
CA GLY A 8 59.52 -0.68 -2.84
C GLY A 8 58.73 0.54 -2.36
N ARG A 9 59.43 1.62 -1.98
CA ARG A 9 58.85 2.90 -1.50
C ARG A 9 58.81 3.94 -2.62
N ALA A 10 57.70 4.71 -2.62
CA ALA A 10 57.49 6.07 -3.13
C ALA A 10 57.63 6.37 -4.63
N ALA A 11 56.59 7.00 -5.21
CA ALA A 11 56.66 8.42 -5.52
C ALA A 11 55.28 9.03 -5.83
N ARG A 12 55.09 10.22 -5.26
CA ARG A 12 54.12 11.27 -5.51
C ARG A 12 53.60 11.35 -6.96
N GLY A 13 52.30 11.65 -7.05
CA GLY A 13 51.92 12.93 -7.62
C GLY A 13 51.09 12.90 -8.91
N SER A 14 50.07 13.75 -8.87
CA SER A 14 49.40 14.38 -10.00
C SER A 14 48.28 13.59 -10.67
N SER A 15 47.11 13.73 -10.05
CA SER A 15 45.84 14.03 -10.70
C SER A 15 45.94 14.38 -12.18
N ARG A 16 45.25 13.60 -13.02
CA ARG A 16 44.75 14.09 -14.30
C ARG A 16 43.37 13.50 -14.55
N CYS A 17 42.43 13.96 -13.73
CA CYS A 17 40.97 13.94 -13.93
C CYS A 17 40.55 14.70 -15.21
N GLU A 18 41.35 14.67 -16.27
CA GLU A 18 41.30 15.67 -17.35
C GLU A 18 41.50 15.03 -18.73
N ARG A 19 41.15 13.76 -18.87
CA ARG A 19 41.19 13.08 -20.17
C ARG A 19 39.98 12.19 -20.41
N ARG A 20 38.79 12.81 -20.51
CA ARG A 20 37.78 12.36 -21.48
C ARG A 20 36.70 13.41 -21.78
N MET A 21 37.07 14.65 -22.08
CA MET A 21 36.15 15.62 -22.69
C MET A 21 36.18 15.51 -24.21
N ARG A 22 35.52 14.48 -24.74
CA ARG A 22 35.00 14.40 -26.11
C ARG A 22 33.97 13.26 -26.17
N GLY A 23 32.87 13.45 -25.46
CA GLY A 23 31.61 12.75 -25.74
C GLY A 23 30.98 13.43 -26.95
N SER A 24 30.72 12.65 -27.98
CA SER A 24 30.11 13.10 -29.22
C SER A 24 28.63 13.42 -28.93
N LYS A 25 28.02 14.32 -29.71
CA LYS A 25 26.59 14.66 -29.62
C LYS A 25 25.64 13.46 -29.82
N SER A 26 26.20 12.27 -30.05
CA SER A 26 25.54 10.96 -30.13
C SER A 26 25.10 10.38 -28.79
N ASP A 27 25.56 10.93 -27.67
CA ASP A 27 25.39 10.28 -26.35
C ASP A 27 24.02 10.59 -25.69
N LEU A 28 23.06 11.14 -26.46
CA LEU A 28 21.67 11.39 -26.04
C LEU A 28 20.69 10.29 -26.50
N ALA A 29 21.17 9.23 -27.14
CA ALA A 29 20.30 8.18 -27.69
C ALA A 29 19.91 7.08 -26.68
N ASP A 30 20.45 7.10 -25.47
CA ASP A 30 20.13 6.12 -24.42
C ASP A 30 19.50 6.84 -23.22
N ASP A 31 18.27 7.33 -23.39
CA ASP A 31 17.38 7.61 -22.26
C ASP A 31 16.44 6.40 -22.13
N PRO A 32 16.82 5.35 -21.36
CA PRO A 32 16.06 4.09 -21.25
C PRO A 32 14.88 4.26 -20.29
N MET A 33 14.01 5.21 -20.58
CA MET A 33 12.70 5.33 -19.96
C MET A 33 11.68 5.48 -21.09
N THR A 34 11.55 4.43 -21.90
CA THR A 34 10.44 4.27 -22.83
C THR A 34 9.14 4.31 -22.03
N LEU A 35 8.28 5.30 -22.30
CA LEU A 35 6.92 5.42 -21.76
C LEU A 35 6.00 4.23 -22.12
N ASP A 36 6.55 3.26 -22.86
CA ASP A 36 5.90 2.12 -23.51
C ASP A 36 5.76 0.90 -22.57
N ASP A 37 6.54 0.84 -21.48
CA ASP A 37 6.40 -0.21 -20.45
C ASP A 37 5.28 0.10 -19.43
N ASN A 38 4.53 1.18 -19.61
CA ASN A 38 3.36 1.43 -18.77
C ASN A 38 2.25 0.48 -19.23
N PRO A 39 1.89 -0.53 -18.41
CA PRO A 39 0.87 -1.49 -18.80
C PRO A 39 -0.45 -0.76 -19.07
N ASP A 40 -1.22 -1.25 -20.05
CA ASP A 40 -2.56 -0.76 -20.27
C ASP A 40 -3.44 -1.15 -19.07
N TRP A 41 -3.60 -0.20 -18.14
CA TRP A 41 -4.43 -0.36 -16.94
C TRP A 41 -5.91 -0.58 -17.27
N SER A 42 -6.32 -0.48 -18.55
CA SER A 42 -7.69 -0.73 -19.02
C SER A 42 -8.12 -2.20 -18.91
N GLU A 43 -7.17 -3.15 -18.96
CA GLU A 43 -7.45 -4.60 -18.88
C GLU A 43 -7.19 -5.19 -17.48
N ALA A 44 -6.86 -4.36 -16.49
CA ALA A 44 -6.57 -4.82 -15.14
C ALA A 44 -7.80 -5.47 -14.50
N VAL A 45 -7.71 -6.77 -14.23
CA VAL A 45 -8.69 -7.49 -13.41
C VAL A 45 -8.55 -6.98 -11.97
N VAL A 46 -9.43 -6.07 -11.57
CA VAL A 46 -9.46 -5.57 -10.20
C VAL A 46 -9.93 -6.67 -9.25
N ALA A 47 -9.11 -6.96 -8.25
CA ALA A 47 -9.48 -7.89 -7.20
C ALA A 47 -10.73 -7.37 -6.45
N PRO A 48 -11.62 -8.26 -5.98
CA PRO A 48 -12.73 -7.86 -5.13
C PRO A 48 -12.25 -7.11 -3.89
N LEU A 49 -13.04 -6.11 -3.45
CA LEU A 49 -12.74 -5.36 -2.23
C LEU A 49 -12.68 -6.32 -1.03
N ASP A 50 -11.62 -6.21 -0.24
CA ASP A 50 -11.49 -6.96 1.00
C ASP A 50 -12.42 -6.41 2.09
N SER A 51 -12.56 -7.15 3.18
CA SER A 51 -13.45 -6.76 4.29
C SER A 51 -13.01 -5.48 4.99
N ALA A 52 -11.71 -5.19 5.03
CA ALA A 52 -11.17 -3.99 5.65
C ALA A 52 -11.59 -2.74 4.86
N LEU A 53 -11.43 -2.78 3.54
CA LEU A 53 -11.79 -1.70 2.65
C LEU A 53 -13.31 -1.51 2.58
N LYS A 54 -14.09 -2.59 2.59
CA LYS A 54 -15.56 -2.53 2.72
C LYS A 54 -15.99 -1.80 3.99
N LEU A 55 -15.42 -2.14 5.14
CA LEU A 55 -15.72 -1.47 6.42
C LEU A 55 -15.39 0.03 6.38
N GLN A 56 -14.23 0.39 5.84
CA GLN A 56 -13.84 1.79 5.68
C GLN A 56 -14.80 2.56 4.75
N ALA A 57 -15.21 1.93 3.64
CA ALA A 57 -16.16 2.49 2.69
C ALA A 57 -17.55 2.70 3.31
N ILE A 58 -18.08 1.70 4.03
CA ILE A 58 -19.34 1.81 4.79
C ILE A 58 -19.27 2.99 5.75
N ARG A 59 -18.21 3.06 6.56
CA ARG A 59 -18.04 4.12 7.56
C ARG A 59 -17.97 5.51 6.92
N ALA A 60 -17.23 5.64 5.82
CA ALA A 60 -17.12 6.88 5.07
C ALA A 60 -18.48 7.32 4.49
N ARG A 61 -19.23 6.37 3.92
CA ARG A 61 -20.57 6.61 3.37
C ARG A 61 -21.56 7.06 4.44
N LEU A 62 -21.52 6.45 5.63
CA LEU A 62 -22.34 6.83 6.78
C LEU A 62 -21.86 8.10 7.50
N ARG A 63 -20.69 8.63 7.15
CA ARG A 63 -20.05 9.80 7.79
C ARG A 63 -19.90 9.65 9.31
N LEU A 64 -19.59 8.44 9.76
CA LEU A 64 -19.40 8.14 11.18
C LEU A 64 -17.92 8.15 11.55
N SER A 65 -17.64 8.61 12.77
CA SER A 65 -16.34 8.36 13.39
C SER A 65 -16.16 6.85 13.64
N GLN A 66 -14.91 6.40 13.79
CA GLN A 66 -14.64 4.99 14.09
C GLN A 66 -15.30 4.54 15.40
N SER A 67 -15.36 5.41 16.42
CA SER A 67 -16.04 5.09 17.68
C SER A 67 -17.56 4.99 17.53
N ALA A 68 -18.18 5.89 16.77
CA ALA A 68 -19.62 5.85 16.51
C ALA A 68 -20.01 4.62 15.68
N PHE A 69 -19.19 4.24 14.69
CA PHE A 69 -19.44 3.05 13.89
C PHE A 69 -19.28 1.75 14.71
N ALA A 70 -18.27 1.68 15.58
CA ALA A 70 -18.11 0.56 16.51
C ALA A 70 -19.31 0.44 17.47
N ALA A 71 -19.80 1.57 17.99
CA ALA A 71 -20.97 1.62 18.85
C ALA A 71 -22.25 1.16 18.11
N LEU A 72 -22.43 1.59 16.86
CA LEU A 72 -23.54 1.16 16.01
C LEU A 72 -23.54 -0.37 15.85
N LEU A 73 -22.38 -0.95 15.49
CA LEU A 73 -22.22 -2.40 15.32
C LEU A 73 -22.17 -3.19 16.65
N ARG A 74 -22.19 -2.51 17.80
CA ARG A 74 -22.05 -3.10 19.15
C ARG A 74 -20.81 -3.97 19.31
N ILE A 75 -19.70 -3.57 18.69
CA ILE A 75 -18.39 -4.23 18.82
C ILE A 75 -17.38 -3.33 19.52
N PRO A 76 -16.36 -3.88 20.19
CA PRO A 76 -15.28 -3.07 20.73
C PRO A 76 -14.58 -2.27 19.62
N ARG A 77 -14.29 -0.99 19.88
CA ARG A 77 -13.57 -0.13 18.93
C ARG A 77 -12.23 -0.74 18.50
N SER A 78 -11.52 -1.40 19.41
CA SER A 78 -10.26 -2.09 19.12
C SER A 78 -10.42 -3.21 18.10
N THR A 79 -11.52 -3.97 18.17
CA THR A 79 -11.86 -5.02 17.20
C THR A 79 -12.09 -4.43 15.82
N LEU A 80 -12.92 -3.37 15.72
CA LEU A 80 -13.15 -2.67 14.46
C LEU A 80 -11.84 -2.12 13.88
N GLN A 81 -11.01 -1.51 14.72
CA GLN A 81 -9.72 -0.96 14.30
C GLN A 81 -8.78 -2.05 13.76
N ASN A 82 -8.70 -3.21 14.42
CA ASN A 82 -7.87 -4.31 13.96
C ASN A 82 -8.34 -4.84 12.60
N TRP A 83 -9.65 -4.88 12.35
CA TRP A 83 -10.21 -5.27 11.05
C TRP A 83 -9.97 -4.20 9.98
N GLU A 84 -10.27 -2.93 10.24
CA GLU A 84 -10.04 -1.83 9.28
C GLU A 84 -8.56 -1.67 8.91
N GLN A 85 -7.63 -2.05 9.79
CA GLN A 85 -6.19 -2.00 9.54
C GLN A 85 -5.61 -3.33 9.01
N GLY A 86 -6.43 -4.36 8.84
CA GLY A 86 -5.98 -5.69 8.39
C GLY A 86 -5.06 -6.43 9.37
N ARG A 87 -4.96 -5.99 10.64
CA ARG A 87 -4.17 -6.68 11.69
C ARG A 87 -4.75 -8.04 12.06
N THR A 88 -6.06 -8.20 11.87
CA THR A 88 -6.78 -9.46 12.09
C THR A 88 -7.87 -9.57 11.05
N ALA A 89 -8.05 -10.77 10.50
CA ALA A 89 -9.15 -11.01 9.59
C ALA A 89 -10.43 -11.32 10.39
N PRO A 90 -11.60 -10.76 10.01
CA PRO A 90 -12.87 -11.19 10.56
C PRO A 90 -13.12 -12.68 10.23
N ASP A 91 -13.93 -13.34 11.05
CA ASP A 91 -14.37 -14.71 10.79
C ASP A 91 -15.28 -14.80 9.54
N SER A 92 -15.56 -16.01 9.08
CA SER A 92 -16.34 -16.24 7.85
C SER A 92 -17.76 -15.62 7.90
N PHE A 93 -18.44 -15.73 9.04
CA PHE A 93 -19.80 -15.21 9.21
C PHE A 93 -19.79 -13.68 9.23
N VAL A 94 -18.85 -13.08 9.95
CA VAL A 94 -18.67 -11.63 10.01
C VAL A 94 -18.34 -11.06 8.62
N ARG A 95 -17.56 -11.76 7.79
CA ARG A 95 -17.34 -11.35 6.38
C ARG A 95 -18.64 -11.26 5.60
N HIS A 96 -19.50 -12.27 5.70
CA HIS A 96 -20.80 -12.26 5.04
C HIS A 96 -21.68 -11.13 5.56
N VAL A 97 -21.67 -10.87 6.86
CA VAL A 97 -22.38 -9.73 7.45
C VAL A 97 -21.85 -8.42 6.88
N ILE A 98 -20.53 -8.23 6.79
CA ILE A 98 -19.93 -7.04 6.19
C ILE A 98 -20.38 -6.85 4.75
N ASP A 99 -20.47 -7.93 3.96
CA ASP A 99 -20.94 -7.87 2.57
C ASP A 99 -22.41 -7.40 2.50
N VAL A 100 -23.28 -7.95 3.35
CA VAL A 100 -24.69 -7.51 3.43
C VAL A 100 -24.81 -6.04 3.86
N ILE A 101 -23.97 -5.58 4.81
CA ILE A 101 -23.96 -4.18 5.24
C ILE A 101 -23.44 -3.27 4.11
N TYR A 102 -22.48 -3.75 3.33
CA TYR A 102 -21.89 -3.00 2.22
C TYR A 102 -22.92 -2.68 1.12
N ASP A 103 -23.86 -3.60 0.87
CA ASP A 103 -24.91 -3.44 -0.15
C ASP A 103 -25.91 -2.32 0.22
N ASP A 104 -26.33 -2.23 1.49
CA ASP A 104 -27.25 -1.19 1.98
C ASP A 104 -26.86 -0.66 3.38
N PRO A 105 -25.88 0.25 3.45
CA PRO A 105 -25.38 0.73 4.73
C PRO A 105 -26.38 1.66 5.43
N GLU A 106 -27.16 2.45 4.69
CA GLU A 106 -28.16 3.36 5.26
C GLU A 106 -29.36 2.61 5.85
N GLY A 107 -29.89 1.59 5.15
CA GLY A 107 -30.98 0.77 5.67
C GLY A 107 -30.56 -0.06 6.87
N MET A 108 -29.34 -0.59 6.86
CA MET A 108 -28.74 -1.27 8.02
C MET A 108 -28.70 -0.33 9.24
N ARG A 109 -28.14 0.88 9.07
CA ARG A 109 -28.06 1.87 10.16
C ARG A 109 -29.43 2.14 10.78
N GLN A 110 -30.45 2.40 9.96
CA GLN A 110 -31.82 2.67 10.44
C GLN A 110 -32.40 1.48 11.23
N ARG A 111 -32.12 0.25 10.79
CA ARG A 111 -32.55 -0.96 11.49
C ARG A 111 -31.90 -1.07 12.86
N LEU A 112 -30.57 -0.93 12.94
CA LEU A 112 -29.86 -1.01 14.22
C LEU A 112 -30.24 0.08 15.21
N GLU A 113 -30.47 1.30 14.73
CA GLU A 113 -30.95 2.40 15.56
C GLU A 113 -32.34 2.07 16.14
N ARG A 114 -33.24 1.48 15.34
CA ARG A 114 -34.56 1.00 15.81
C ARG A 114 -34.45 -0.11 16.85
N ASP A 115 -33.57 -1.08 16.61
CA ASP A 115 -33.30 -2.20 17.53
C ASP A 115 -32.59 -1.74 18.83
N SER A 116 -32.08 -0.51 18.89
CA SER A 116 -31.51 0.08 20.11
C SER A 116 -32.52 0.92 20.92
N ALA A 117 -33.62 1.31 20.27
CA ALA A 117 -34.68 2.12 20.86
C ALA A 117 -35.84 1.27 21.43
N ALA A 118 -35.86 -0.03 21.12
CA ALA A 118 -36.78 -1.03 21.67
C ALA A 118 -36.22 -1.68 22.93
#